data_AF-M9M1T6-F1
#
_entry.id   AF-M9M1T6-F1
#
_cell.length_a   1.000
_cell.length_b   1.000
_cell.length_c   1.000
_cell.angle_alpha   90.00
_cell.angle_beta   90.00
_cell.angle_gamma   90.00
#
_symmetry.space_group_name_H-M   'P 1'
#
loop_
_entity.id
_entity.type
_entity.pdbx_description
1 polymer ?
#
loop_
_entity_poly.entity_id
_entity_poly.type
_entity_poly.pdbx_seq_one_letter_code
_entity_poly.pdbx_strand_id
1 'polypeptide(L)'
;MSTQSQYETHTADGDQRNAPGPNPDVGMHHDDNRKDHEKGQPESHQSLDAKDEKSIKNKLAQAGKEEKERAQAEKAKAEEKPTDAARQNGNEPSRGAKIDEQIEEEERKMLEAKGIKT
;
A
#
# COMPACT_ATOMS: atom_id res chain seq x y z
N MET A 1 60.72 -42.26 -12.86
CA MET A 1 60.47 -41.06 -12.04
C MET A 1 59.24 -40.34 -12.59
N SER A 2 58.32 -39.97 -11.69
CA SER A 2 57.19 -39.04 -11.85
C SER A 2 56.04 -39.43 -12.79
N THR A 3 55.05 -40.15 -12.26
CA THR A 3 53.66 -40.08 -12.74
C THR A 3 52.93 -39.04 -11.90
N GLN A 4 52.76 -37.83 -12.43
CA GLN A 4 51.92 -36.82 -11.79
C GLN A 4 50.45 -37.23 -11.95
N SER A 5 49.86 -37.68 -10.86
CA SER A 5 48.41 -37.82 -10.70
C SER A 5 47.82 -36.40 -10.67
N GLN A 6 47.01 -36.06 -11.68
CA GLN A 6 46.18 -34.88 -11.63
C GLN A 6 44.92 -35.21 -10.84
N TYR A 7 44.79 -34.58 -9.67
CA TYR A 7 43.58 -34.60 -8.86
C TYR A 7 42.65 -33.55 -9.45
N GLU A 8 41.58 -33.97 -10.13
CA GLU A 8 40.47 -33.09 -10.45
C GLU A 8 39.72 -32.78 -9.15
N THR A 9 39.98 -31.61 -8.59
CA THR A 9 39.12 -31.02 -7.57
C THR A 9 37.86 -30.54 -8.27
N HIS A 10 36.75 -31.28 -8.12
CA HIS A 10 35.43 -30.73 -8.41
C HIS A 10 35.06 -29.71 -7.33
N THR A 11 35.69 -28.54 -7.36
CA THR A 11 35.06 -27.31 -6.84
C THR A 11 34.02 -26.91 -7.85
N ALA A 12 32.88 -27.61 -7.80
CA ALA A 12 31.63 -27.04 -8.30
C ALA A 12 31.26 -25.92 -7.31
N ASP A 13 32.00 -24.81 -7.42
CA ASP A 13 31.56 -23.53 -6.95
C ASP A 13 30.14 -23.33 -7.46
N GLY A 14 29.24 -23.03 -6.54
CA GLY A 14 27.90 -22.54 -6.83
C GLY A 14 28.02 -21.17 -7.51
N ASP A 15 28.54 -21.16 -8.73
CA ASP A 15 28.57 -20.04 -9.66
C ASP A 15 27.13 -19.81 -10.12
N GLN A 16 26.33 -19.27 -9.20
CA GLN A 16 25.24 -18.40 -9.55
C GLN A 16 25.88 -17.25 -10.32
N ARG A 17 26.05 -17.44 -11.62
CA ARG A 17 26.47 -16.38 -12.52
C ARG A 17 25.52 -15.22 -12.30
N ASN A 18 25.99 -14.22 -11.57
CA ASN A 18 25.41 -12.90 -11.57
C ASN A 18 25.67 -12.39 -13.00
N ALA A 19 24.70 -12.58 -13.90
CA ALA A 19 24.79 -12.04 -15.24
C ALA A 19 25.08 -10.53 -15.10
N PRO A 20 26.12 -9.98 -15.76
CA PRO A 20 26.41 -8.56 -15.68
C PRO A 20 25.37 -7.82 -16.52
N GLY A 21 24.24 -7.53 -15.89
CA GLY A 21 23.11 -6.84 -16.48
C GLY A 21 21.90 -6.98 -15.56
N PRO A 22 21.00 -5.99 -15.50
CA PRO A 22 19.74 -6.16 -14.78
C PRO A 22 19.05 -7.37 -15.39
N ASN A 23 18.89 -8.42 -14.59
CA ASN A 23 18.09 -9.57 -14.96
C ASN A 23 16.69 -8.98 -15.28
N PRO A 24 16.17 -9.08 -16.53
CA PRO A 24 14.96 -8.37 -16.93
C PRO A 24 13.72 -8.80 -16.11
N ASP A 25 13.85 -9.90 -15.38
CA ASP A 25 12.82 -10.47 -14.50
C ASP A 25 12.92 -9.98 -13.04
N VAL A 26 14.02 -9.32 -12.66
CA VAL A 26 14.25 -8.89 -11.27
C VAL A 26 14.35 -7.37 -11.23
N GLY A 27 13.18 -6.72 -11.16
CA GLY A 27 13.06 -5.45 -10.45
C GLY A 27 13.09 -4.17 -11.29
N MET A 28 12.40 -4.11 -12.43
CA MET A 28 12.09 -2.83 -13.10
C MET A 28 10.64 -2.75 -13.61
N HIS A 29 9.70 -3.26 -12.82
CA HIS A 29 8.27 -3.03 -13.06
C HIS A 29 7.70 -2.24 -11.88
N HIS A 30 7.58 -0.91 -12.05
CA HIS A 30 6.79 -0.08 -11.15
C HIS A 30 5.28 -0.43 -11.24
N ASP A 31 4.89 -1.11 -12.33
CA ASP A 31 3.54 -1.57 -12.58
C ASP A 31 3.50 -3.10 -12.52
N ASP A 32 2.78 -3.65 -11.54
CA ASP A 32 2.55 -5.09 -11.42
C ASP A 32 1.58 -5.56 -12.53
N ASN A 33 2.12 -5.76 -13.73
CA ASN A 33 1.41 -6.23 -14.92
C ASN A 33 1.27 -7.76 -14.98
N ARG A 34 1.51 -8.46 -13.86
CA ARG A 34 1.30 -9.91 -13.77
C ARG A 34 -0.19 -10.23 -13.83
N LYS A 35 -0.53 -11.43 -14.30
CA LYS A 35 -1.94 -11.86 -14.37
C LYS A 35 -2.54 -11.94 -12.96
N ASP A 36 -3.85 -11.79 -12.83
CA ASP A 36 -4.52 -11.75 -11.51
C ASP A 36 -4.21 -12.96 -10.62
N HIS A 37 -3.97 -14.14 -11.20
CA HIS A 37 -3.59 -15.36 -10.48
C HIS A 37 -2.11 -15.41 -10.05
N GLU A 38 -1.25 -14.59 -10.64
CA GLU A 38 0.15 -14.41 -10.25
C GLU A 38 0.33 -13.25 -9.25
N LYS A 39 -0.69 -12.39 -9.13
CA LYS A 39 -0.67 -11.23 -8.23
C LYS A 39 -0.97 -11.67 -6.78
N GLY A 40 -0.15 -11.19 -5.85
CA GLY A 40 -0.42 -11.33 -4.43
C GLY A 40 -1.67 -10.51 -4.04
N GLN A 41 -2.50 -11.05 -3.15
CA GLN A 41 -3.65 -10.31 -2.63
C GLN A 41 -3.16 -9.18 -1.69
N PRO A 42 -3.62 -7.93 -1.87
CA PRO A 42 -3.26 -6.83 -0.97
C PRO A 42 -3.74 -7.15 0.46
N GLU A 43 -3.00 -6.66 1.46
CA GLU A 43 -3.33 -6.83 2.89
C GLU A 43 -3.37 -8.30 3.39
N SER A 44 -2.79 -9.26 2.65
CA SER A 44 -2.74 -10.68 3.07
C SER A 44 -1.87 -10.95 4.29
N HIS A 45 -1.05 -9.98 4.72
CA HIS A 45 -0.19 -10.11 5.88
C HIS A 45 -0.86 -9.47 7.09
N GLN A 46 -1.00 -10.23 8.18
CA GLN A 46 -1.49 -9.70 9.45
C GLN A 46 -0.31 -9.23 10.30
N SER A 47 -0.35 -7.99 10.78
CA SER A 47 0.71 -7.42 11.62
C SER A 47 0.91 -8.16 12.95
N LEU A 48 -0.13 -8.88 13.40
CA LEU A 48 -0.14 -9.70 14.61
C LEU A 48 -0.06 -11.21 14.33
N ASP A 49 0.39 -11.63 13.15
CA ASP A 49 0.55 -13.05 12.82
C ASP A 49 1.44 -13.75 13.86
N ALA A 50 0.97 -14.87 14.39
CA ALA A 50 1.68 -15.69 15.36
C ALA A 50 2.92 -16.37 14.75
N LYS A 51 2.93 -16.59 13.43
CA LYS A 51 4.05 -17.17 12.68
C LYS A 51 5.12 -16.14 12.32
N ASP A 52 4.83 -14.86 12.48
CA ASP A 52 5.79 -13.79 12.24
C ASP A 52 6.78 -13.71 13.42
N GLU A 53 8.08 -13.74 13.13
CA GLU A 53 9.17 -13.69 14.10
C GLU A 53 9.44 -12.29 14.67
N LYS A 54 8.68 -11.26 14.25
CA LYS A 54 8.76 -9.92 14.84
C LYS A 54 8.58 -9.96 16.36
N SER A 55 9.42 -9.20 17.08
CA SER A 55 9.28 -9.04 18.53
C SER A 55 7.93 -8.44 18.92
N ILE A 56 7.41 -8.80 20.10
CA ILE A 56 6.12 -8.29 20.62
C ILE A 56 6.10 -6.75 20.63
N LYS A 57 7.22 -6.11 21.02
CA LYS A 57 7.36 -4.65 21.02
C LYS A 57 7.17 -4.05 19.61
N ASN A 58 7.75 -4.69 18.59
CA ASN A 58 7.63 -4.20 17.21
C ASN A 58 6.23 -4.44 16.65
N LYS A 59 5.61 -5.59 16.95
CA LYS A 59 4.22 -5.89 16.56
C LYS A 59 3.24 -4.85 17.12
N LEU A 60 3.36 -4.53 18.40
CA LEU A 60 2.52 -3.50 19.05
C LEU A 60 2.76 -2.10 18.49
N ALA A 61 4.03 -1.74 18.24
CA ALA A 61 4.37 -0.44 17.66
C ALA A 61 3.83 -0.29 16.23
N GLN A 62 3.82 -1.37 15.44
CA GLN A 62 3.23 -1.38 14.11
C GLN A 62 1.71 -1.23 14.16
N ALA A 63 1.03 -2.05 14.96
CA ALA A 63 -0.43 -2.00 15.11
C ALA A 63 -0.92 -0.63 15.60
N GLY A 64 -0.23 -0.01 16.57
CA GLY A 64 -0.60 1.32 17.06
C GLY A 64 -0.35 2.46 16.06
N LYS A 65 0.51 2.27 15.06
CA LYS A 65 0.66 3.22 13.94
C LYS A 65 -0.46 3.04 12.92
N GLU A 66 -0.76 1.79 12.55
CA GLU A 66 -1.85 1.44 11.63
C GLU A 66 -3.20 1.95 12.15
N GLU A 67 -3.48 1.82 13.46
CA GLU A 67 -4.70 2.36 14.07
C GLU A 67 -4.79 3.89 13.96
N LYS A 68 -3.69 4.59 14.23
CA LYS A 68 -3.65 6.06 14.14
C LYS A 68 -3.81 6.55 12.71
N GLU A 69 -3.17 5.87 11.76
CA GLU A 69 -3.27 6.18 10.35
C GLU A 69 -4.68 5.91 9.83
N ARG A 70 -5.29 4.78 10.23
CA ARG A 70 -6.67 4.47 9.91
C ARG A 70 -7.63 5.51 10.48
N ALA A 71 -7.47 5.90 11.74
CA ALA A 71 -8.29 6.94 12.36
C ALA A 71 -8.14 8.30 11.66
N GLN A 72 -6.93 8.65 11.20
CA GLN A 72 -6.69 9.86 10.41
C GLN A 72 -7.32 9.76 9.02
N ALA A 73 -7.19 8.61 8.34
CA ALA A 73 -7.79 8.37 7.05
C ALA A 73 -9.33 8.38 7.12
N GLU A 74 -9.93 7.82 8.17
CA GLU A 74 -11.38 7.86 8.40
C GLU A 74 -11.86 9.30 8.67
N LYS A 75 -11.10 10.10 9.43
CA LYS A 75 -11.40 11.53 9.60
C LYS A 75 -11.30 12.30 8.28
N ALA A 76 -10.23 12.07 7.52
CA ALA A 76 -10.05 12.72 6.23
C ALA A 76 -11.18 12.36 5.25
N LYS A 77 -11.64 11.10 5.24
CA LYS A 77 -12.80 10.67 4.45
C LYS A 77 -14.11 11.28 4.93
N ALA A 78 -14.28 11.51 6.23
CA ALA A 78 -15.47 12.15 6.78
C ALA A 78 -15.52 13.66 6.46
N GLU A 79 -14.36 14.29 6.25
CA GLU A 79 -14.25 15.71 5.88
C GLU A 79 -14.28 15.94 4.36
N GLU A 80 -14.16 14.88 3.56
CA GLU A 80 -14.15 14.96 2.10
C GLU A 80 -15.54 15.33 1.56
N LYS A 81 -15.62 16.40 0.76
CA LYS A 81 -16.88 16.83 0.15
C LYS A 81 -17.25 15.95 -1.06
N PRO A 82 -18.54 15.83 -1.39
CA PRO A 82 -18.99 15.07 -2.58
C PRO A 82 -18.37 15.55 -3.90
N THR A 83 -17.97 16.82 -4.00
CA THR A 83 -17.37 17.40 -5.22
C THR A 83 -15.85 17.24 -5.30
N ASP A 84 -15.18 16.86 -4.20
CA ASP A 84 -13.72 16.84 -4.11
C ASP A 84 -13.13 15.72 -4.98
N ALA A 85 -13.74 14.54 -4.98
CA ALA A 85 -13.28 13.41 -5.81
C ALA A 85 -13.23 13.78 -7.30
N ALA A 86 -14.25 14.47 -7.83
CA ALA A 86 -14.26 14.91 -9.22
C ALA A 86 -13.19 15.96 -9.49
N ARG A 87 -13.04 16.94 -8.58
CA ARG A 87 -12.05 18.03 -8.71
C ARG A 87 -10.61 17.51 -8.64
N GLN A 88 -10.32 16.55 -7.75
CA GLN A 88 -9.01 15.91 -7.62
C GLN A 88 -8.61 15.16 -8.90
N ASN A 89 -9.60 14.55 -9.58
CA ASN A 89 -9.39 13.86 -10.85
C ASN A 89 -9.41 14.80 -12.08
N GLY A 90 -9.48 16.12 -11.87
CA GLY A 90 -9.51 17.12 -12.95
C GLY A 90 -10.83 17.15 -13.75
N ASN A 91 -11.89 16.52 -13.25
CA ASN A 91 -13.19 16.44 -13.89
C ASN A 91 -14.16 17.47 -13.31
N GLU A 92 -15.18 17.84 -14.09
CA GLU A 92 -16.27 18.65 -13.57
C GLU A 92 -17.17 17.80 -12.64
N PRO A 93 -17.50 18.27 -11.42
CA PRO A 93 -18.43 17.57 -10.53
C PRO A 93 -19.80 17.39 -11.18
N SER A 94 -20.44 16.25 -10.91
CA SER A 94 -21.78 15.97 -11.42
C SER A 94 -22.81 16.97 -10.86
N ARG A 95 -23.94 17.13 -11.55
CA ARG A 95 -25.04 17.98 -11.05
C ARG A 95 -25.53 17.55 -9.68
N GLY A 96 -25.59 16.24 -9.42
CA GLY A 96 -25.96 15.70 -8.11
C GLY A 96 -24.97 16.11 -7.02
N ALA A 97 -23.68 15.88 -7.24
CA ALA A 97 -22.64 16.22 -6.26
C ALA A 97 -22.62 17.72 -5.92
N LYS A 98 -22.90 18.60 -6.88
CA LYS A 98 -23.04 20.05 -6.64
C LYS A 98 -24.26 20.39 -5.78
N ILE A 99 -25.38 19.70 -5.98
CA ILE A 99 -26.60 19.90 -5.20
C ILE A 99 -26.42 19.36 -3.79
N ASP A 100 -25.80 18.19 -3.64
CA ASP A 100 -25.52 17.59 -2.33
C ASP A 100 -24.61 18.51 -1.51
N GLU A 101 -23.55 19.09 -2.09
CA GLU A 101 -22.72 20.09 -1.41
C GLU A 101 -23.51 21.34 -1.00
N GLN A 102 -24.43 21.82 -1.85
CA GLN A 102 -25.28 22.97 -1.51
C GLN A 102 -26.23 22.67 -0.34
N ILE A 103 -26.87 21.50 -0.35
CA ILE A 103 -27.78 21.07 0.73
C ILE A 103 -27.02 20.94 2.04
N GLU A 104 -25.85 20.30 2.03
CA GLU A 104 -25.00 20.17 3.23
C GLU A 104 -24.60 21.53 3.81
N GLU A 105 -24.26 22.51 2.97
CA GLU A 105 -23.92 23.86 3.43
C GLU A 105 -25.13 24.63 3.98
N GLU A 106 -26.30 24.48 3.36
CA GLU A 106 -27.54 25.07 3.84
C GLU A 106 -28.00 24.46 5.17
N GLU A 107 -27.93 23.13 5.31
CA GLU A 107 -28.27 22.42 6.53
C GLU A 107 -27.33 22.80 7.69
N ARG A 108 -26.02 22.87 7.45
CA ARG A 108 -25.05 23.33 8.46
C ARG A 108 -25.38 24.74 8.95
N LYS A 109 -25.66 25.69 8.05
CA LYS A 109 -26.07 27.06 8.41
C LYS A 109 -27.37 27.08 9.20
N MET A 110 -28.35 26.24 8.83
CA MET A 110 -29.61 26.14 9.57
C MET A 110 -29.42 25.54 10.98
N LEU A 111 -28.55 24.55 11.13
CA LEU A 111 -28.24 23.94 12.42
C LEU A 111 -27.50 24.92 13.33
N GLU A 112 -26.53 25.66 12.79
CA GLU A 112 -25.84 26.74 13.48
C GLU A 112 -26.82 27.84 13.94
N ALA A 113 -27.72 28.27 13.05
CA ALA A 113 -28.76 29.24 13.37
C ALA A 113 -29.73 28.74 14.46
N LYS A 114 -29.95 27.43 14.54
CA LYS A 114 -30.73 26.77 15.60
C LYS A 114 -29.94 26.54 16.89
N GLY A 115 -28.66 26.95 16.95
CA GLY A 115 -27.79 26.78 18.10
C GLY A 115 -27.33 25.34 18.33
N ILE A 116 -27.53 24.46 17.35
CA ILE A 116 -27.08 23.07 17.39
C ILE A 116 -25.68 23.04 16.76
N LYS A 117 -24.64 23.01 17.60
CA LYS A 117 -23.27 22.77 17.11
C LYS A 117 -23.13 21.30 16.70
N THR A 118 -22.94 21.08 15.41
CA THR A 118 -22.43 19.84 14.82
C THR A 118 -20.92 19.80 14.88
#